data_AF-V4XLU7-F1
#
_entry.id   AF-V4XLU7-F1
#
_cell.length_a   1.000
_cell.length_b   1.000
_cell.length_c   1.000
_cell.angle_alpha   90.00
_cell.angle_beta   90.00
_cell.angle_gamma   90.00
#
_symmetry.space_group_name_H-M   'P 1'
#
loop_
_entity.id
_entity.type
_entity.pdbx_description
1 polymer ?
#
loop_
_entity_poly.entity_id
_entity_poly.type
_entity_poly.pdbx_seq_one_letter_code
_entity_poly.pdbx_strand_id
1 'polypeptide(L)'
;MALSMAEVGWWIAAVLAYGVGDYLTTVVAVRRYSVVEANPAVTRLLSAQPGPVEFGALKLATLLLCYLGFLAIADTALGIWLPIALTVLGVVVTLSNLRAITNSRPD
;
A
#
# COMPACT_ATOMS: atom_id res chain seq x y z
N MET A 1 18.55 17.92 4.40
CA MET A 1 18.48 16.63 5.11
C MET A 1 18.94 15.54 4.16
N ALA A 2 19.93 14.76 4.53
CA ALA A 2 20.39 13.63 3.72
C ALA A 2 19.83 12.33 4.35
N LEU A 3 19.13 11.53 3.54
CA LEU A 3 18.63 10.23 3.96
C LEU A 3 19.80 9.26 4.19
N SER A 4 19.73 8.48 5.26
CA SER A 4 20.63 7.33 5.46
C SER A 4 20.31 6.21 4.47
N MET A 5 21.28 5.34 4.19
CA MET A 5 21.05 4.15 3.36
C MET A 5 19.95 3.24 3.90
N ALA A 6 19.81 3.16 5.22
CA ALA A 6 18.76 2.38 5.87
C ALA A 6 17.37 2.95 5.57
N GLU A 7 17.19 4.27 5.69
CA GLU A 7 15.91 4.92 5.38
C GLU A 7 15.56 4.79 3.89
N VAL A 8 16.55 4.93 3.00
CA VAL A 8 16.36 4.68 1.56
C VAL A 8 15.90 3.24 1.33
N GLY A 9 16.56 2.26 1.95
CA GLY A 9 16.18 0.86 1.85
C GLY A 9 14.75 0.59 2.30
N TRP A 10 14.34 1.16 3.43
CA TRP A 10 12.97 1.01 3.93
C TRP A 10 11.93 1.75 3.08
N TRP A 11 12.26 2.90 2.50
CA TRP A 11 11.38 3.58 1.55
C TRP A 11 11.19 2.77 0.27
N ILE A 12 12.26 2.16 -0.26
CA ILE A 12 12.16 1.24 -1.40
C ILE A 12 11.26 0.06 -1.03
N ALA A 13 11.49 -0.57 0.13
CA ALA A 13 10.66 -1.67 0.61
C ALA A 13 9.18 -1.27 0.77
N ALA A 14 8.91 -0.09 1.31
CA ALA A 14 7.56 0.45 1.46
C ALA A 14 6.89 0.68 0.10
N VAL A 15 7.58 1.28 -0.87
CA VAL A 15 7.05 1.48 -2.22
C VAL A 15 6.75 0.14 -2.89
N LEU A 16 7.65 -0.84 -2.77
CA LEU A 16 7.45 -2.17 -3.37
C LEU A 16 6.32 -2.94 -2.70
N ALA A 17 6.23 -2.95 -1.37
CA ALA A 17 5.21 -3.71 -0.64
C ALA A 17 3.84 -3.00 -0.63
N TYR A 18 3.79 -1.77 -0.13
CA TYR A 18 2.54 -1.01 0.06
C TYR A 18 2.05 -0.34 -1.21
N GLY A 19 2.97 0.11 -2.07
CA GLY A 19 2.64 0.69 -3.36
C GLY A 19 2.35 -0.40 -4.38
N VAL A 20 3.40 -1.07 -4.86
CA VAL A 20 3.34 -1.97 -6.02
C VAL A 20 2.63 -3.29 -5.70
N GLY A 21 3.03 -3.99 -4.64
CA GLY A 21 2.50 -5.31 -4.28
C GLY A 21 1.00 -5.25 -3.99
N ASP A 22 0.60 -4.33 -3.13
CA ASP A 22 -0.81 -4.13 -2.79
C ASP A 22 -1.61 -3.68 -4.03
N TYR A 23 -1.12 -2.69 -4.80
CA TYR A 23 -1.76 -2.26 -6.04
C TYR A 23 -2.05 -3.41 -7.00
N LEU A 24 -1.02 -4.20 -7.34
CA LEU A 24 -1.15 -5.29 -8.28
C LEU A 24 -2.12 -6.35 -7.77
N THR A 25 -2.04 -6.71 -6.49
CA THR A 25 -2.87 -7.76 -5.92
C THR A 25 -4.33 -7.34 -5.75
N THR A 26 -4.62 -6.10 -5.33
CA THR A 26 -5.99 -5.57 -5.30
C THR A 26 -6.59 -5.49 -6.70
N VAL A 27 -5.85 -4.92 -7.67
CA VAL A 27 -6.37 -4.80 -9.05
C VAL A 27 -6.66 -6.17 -9.65
N VAL A 28 -5.80 -7.16 -9.43
CA VAL A 28 -6.05 -8.54 -9.86
C VAL A 28 -7.26 -9.14 -9.14
N ALA A 29 -7.36 -8.99 -7.82
CA ALA A 29 -8.46 -9.53 -7.03
C ALA A 29 -9.82 -8.97 -7.47
N VAL A 30 -9.91 -7.66 -7.65
CA VAL A 30 -11.16 -6.98 -8.04
C VAL A 30 -11.52 -7.27 -9.49
N ARG A 31 -10.56 -7.25 -10.42
CA ARG A 31 -10.85 -7.38 -11.87
C ARG A 31 -11.01 -8.80 -12.37
N ARG A 32 -10.31 -9.77 -11.78
CA ARG A 32 -10.30 -11.17 -12.27
C ARG A 32 -11.11 -12.15 -11.42
N TYR A 33 -11.40 -11.78 -10.18
CA TYR A 33 -12.01 -12.69 -9.21
C TYR A 33 -13.24 -12.09 -8.52
N SER A 34 -13.72 -10.92 -8.99
CA SER A 34 -14.84 -10.15 -8.43
C SER A 34 -14.82 -10.05 -6.90
N VAL A 35 -13.62 -10.03 -6.30
CA VAL A 35 -13.46 -9.95 -4.85
C VAL A 35 -13.83 -8.54 -4.42
N VAL A 36 -14.81 -8.45 -3.51
CA VAL A 36 -15.23 -7.17 -2.94
C VAL A 36 -14.17 -6.68 -1.97
N GLU A 37 -13.74 -5.43 -2.14
CA GLU A 37 -12.75 -4.80 -1.27
C GLU A 37 -13.33 -4.63 0.15
N ALA A 38 -12.77 -5.37 1.11
CA ALA A 38 -13.24 -5.38 2.49
C ALA A 38 -12.68 -4.22 3.33
N ASN A 39 -11.67 -3.49 2.83
CA ASN A 39 -11.07 -2.39 3.56
C ASN A 39 -12.03 -1.18 3.64
N PRO A 40 -12.60 -0.86 4.81
CA PRO A 40 -13.63 0.17 4.94
C PRO A 40 -13.11 1.57 4.59
N ALA A 41 -11.81 1.82 4.67
CA ALA A 41 -11.23 3.07 4.21
C ALA A 41 -11.31 3.18 2.68
N VAL A 42 -10.94 2.12 1.97
CA VAL A 42 -10.98 2.08 0.49
C VAL A 42 -12.43 2.12 0.00
N THR A 43 -13.33 1.37 0.64
CA THR A 43 -14.76 1.36 0.27
C THR A 43 -15.42 2.72 0.44
N ARG A 44 -15.03 3.49 1.48
CA ARG A 44 -15.56 4.85 1.74
C ARG A 44 -14.98 5.91 0.82
N LEU A 45 -13.69 5.81 0.49
CA LEU A 45 -12.99 6.81 -0.33
C LEU A 45 -13.21 6.60 -1.83
N LEU A 46 -13.31 5.35 -2.26
CA LEU A 46 -13.43 4.98 -3.67
C LEU A 46 -14.77 4.28 -3.92
N SER A 47 -14.79 2.95 -3.81
CA SER A 47 -15.97 2.10 -3.94
C SER A 47 -15.65 0.67 -3.49
N ALA A 48 -16.65 -0.21 -3.47
CA ALA A 48 -16.48 -1.64 -3.21
C ALA A 48 -15.68 -2.39 -4.30
N GLN A 49 -15.53 -1.78 -5.48
CA GLN A 49 -14.76 -2.27 -6.61
C GLN A 49 -13.93 -1.12 -7.20
N PRO A 50 -12.87 -0.69 -6.52
CA PRO A 50 -12.12 0.48 -6.94
C PRO A 50 -11.51 0.28 -8.33
N GLY A 51 -11.60 1.31 -9.18
CA GLY A 51 -10.95 1.31 -10.49
C GLY A 51 -9.41 1.31 -10.33
N PRO A 52 -8.64 0.73 -11.27
CA PRO A 52 -7.18 0.71 -11.19
C PRO A 52 -6.57 2.11 -11.10
N VAL A 53 -7.12 3.07 -11.84
CA VAL A 53 -6.63 4.47 -11.84
C VAL A 53 -6.89 5.13 -10.49
N GLU A 54 -8.10 4.98 -9.96
CA GLU A 54 -8.49 5.56 -8.66
C GLU A 54 -7.68 4.96 -7.50
N PHE A 55 -7.50 3.64 -7.51
CA PHE A 55 -6.70 2.96 -6.49
C PHE A 55 -5.21 3.35 -6.58
N GLY A 56 -4.67 3.43 -7.80
CA GLY A 56 -3.30 3.90 -8.03
C GLY A 56 -3.10 5.34 -7.55
N ALA A 57 -4.05 6.24 -7.84
CA ALA A 57 -4.01 7.62 -7.36
C ALA A 57 -4.05 7.71 -5.83
N LEU A 58 -4.92 6.91 -5.19
CA LEU A 58 -4.98 6.82 -3.72
C LEU A 58 -3.64 6.36 -3.13
N LYS A 59 -3.01 5.33 -3.71
CA LYS A 59 -1.71 4.83 -3.26
C LYS A 59 -0.61 5.87 -3.38
N LEU A 60 -0.54 6.56 -4.51
CA LEU A 60 0.43 7.64 -4.72
C LEU A 60 0.20 8.78 -3.71
N ALA A 61 -1.05 9.18 -3.50
CA ALA A 61 -1.39 10.22 -2.53
C ALA A 61 -1.01 9.81 -1.10
N THR A 62 -1.30 8.57 -0.69
CA THR A 62 -0.91 8.06 0.63
C THR A 62 0.60 8.02 0.80
N LEU A 63 1.35 7.47 -0.17
CA LEU A 63 2.81 7.42 -0.10
C LEU A 63 3.42 8.82 -0.05
N LEU A 64 2.90 9.76 -0.84
CA LEU A 64 3.35 11.15 -0.84
C LEU A 64 3.10 11.80 0.52
N LEU A 65 1.88 11.68 1.07
CA LEU A 65 1.54 12.24 2.39
C LEU A 65 2.39 11.63 3.50
N CYS A 66 2.62 10.32 3.48
CA CYS A 66 3.52 9.68 4.43
C CYS A 66 4.96 10.17 4.27
N TYR A 67 5.44 10.36 3.04
CA TYR A 67 6.78 10.87 2.80
C TYR A 67 6.94 12.32 3.31
N LEU A 68 5.96 13.18 3.03
CA LEU A 68 5.92 14.55 3.57
C LEU A 68 5.87 14.55 5.10
N GLY A 69 5.06 13.65 5.70
CA GLY A 69 5.02 13.46 7.14
C GLY A 69 6.37 13.00 7.71
N PHE A 70 7.04 12.07 7.03
CA PHE A 70 8.39 11.65 7.36
C PHE A 70 9.37 12.83 7.33
N LEU A 71 9.33 13.70 6.32
CA LEU A 71 10.22 14.87 6.26
C LEU A 71 10.08 15.77 7.50
N ALA A 72 8.89 15.82 8.12
CA ALA A 72 8.66 16.60 9.33
C ALA A 72 9.23 15.94 10.60
N ILE A 73 9.50 14.64 10.60
CA ILE A 73 9.97 13.86 11.77
C ILE A 73 11.29 13.13 11.54
N ALA A 74 11.92 13.31 10.38
CA ALA A 74 13.06 12.50 9.95
C ALA A 74 14.31 12.69 10.83
N ASP A 75 14.49 13.85 11.44
CA ASP A 75 15.58 14.09 12.39
C ASP A 75 15.34 13.44 13.78
N THR A 76 14.21 12.75 13.96
CA THR A 76 13.87 12.05 15.21
C THR A 76 14.10 10.55 15.08
N ALA A 77 14.28 9.86 16.21
CA ALA A 77 14.33 8.40 16.26
C ALA A 77 13.05 7.71 15.74
N LEU A 78 11.95 8.47 15.57
CA LEU A 78 10.68 7.98 15.04
C LEU A 78 10.64 7.93 13.51
N GLY A 79 11.48 8.69 12.81
CA GLY A 79 11.43 8.83 11.35
C GLY A 79 11.54 7.50 10.61
N ILE A 80 12.50 6.65 11.01
CA ILE A 80 12.74 5.34 10.39
C ILE A 80 11.56 4.37 10.55
N TRP A 81 10.75 4.52 11.60
CA TRP A 81 9.64 3.62 11.87
C TRP A 81 8.47 3.81 10.89
N LEU A 82 8.35 4.98 10.26
CA LEU A 82 7.29 5.23 9.29
C LEU A 82 7.41 4.34 8.02
N PRO A 83 8.55 4.33 7.28
CA PRO A 83 8.69 3.45 6.13
C PRO A 83 8.72 1.95 6.52
N ILE A 84 9.18 1.60 7.73
CA ILE A 84 9.07 0.23 8.27
C ILE A 84 7.59 -0.16 8.41
N ALA A 85 6.79 0.67 9.07
CA ALA A 85 5.36 0.42 9.29
C ALA A 85 4.60 0.29 7.97
N LEU A 86 4.90 1.16 6.99
CA LEU A 86 4.34 1.04 5.64
C LEU A 86 4.73 -0.27 4.96
N THR A 87 5.99 -0.69 5.08
CA THR A 87 6.45 -1.98 4.54
C THR A 87 5.67 -3.14 5.13
N VAL A 88 5.55 -3.20 6.46
CA VAL A 88 4.79 -4.25 7.17
C VAL A 88 3.33 -4.25 6.74
N LEU A 89 2.70 -3.08 6.70
CA LEU A 89 1.31 -2.95 6.26
C LEU A 89 1.13 -3.42 4.82
N GLY A 90 2.02 -3.01 3.92
CA GLY A 90 2.00 -3.42 2.52
C GLY A 90 2.12 -4.94 2.35
N VAL A 91 3.02 -5.58 3.09
CA VAL A 91 3.16 -7.05 3.09
C VAL A 91 1.88 -7.71 3.58
N VAL A 92 1.30 -7.25 4.70
CA VAL A 92 0.08 -7.82 5.26
C VAL A 92 -1.09 -7.73 4.29
N VAL A 93 -1.32 -6.57 3.67
CA VAL A 93 -2.43 -6.39 2.72
C VAL A 93 -2.18 -7.20 1.46
N THR A 94 -0.96 -7.20 0.91
CA THR A 94 -0.59 -8.03 -0.25
C THR A 94 -0.88 -9.52 0.02
N LEU A 95 -0.48 -10.04 1.18
CA LEU A 95 -0.75 -11.43 1.55
C LEU A 95 -2.25 -11.70 1.73
N SER A 96 -3.01 -10.74 2.27
CA SER A 96 -4.47 -10.84 2.38
C SER A 96 -5.13 -10.91 1.01
N ASN A 97 -4.73 -10.05 0.07
CA ASN A 97 -5.23 -10.04 -1.30
C ASN A 97 -4.89 -11.34 -2.04
N LEU A 98 -3.66 -11.83 -1.89
CA LEU A 98 -3.25 -13.12 -2.46
C LEU A 98 -4.09 -14.27 -1.90
N ARG A 99 -4.35 -14.30 -0.59
CA ARG A 99 -5.22 -15.31 0.02
C ARG A 99 -6.64 -15.24 -0.53
N ALA A 100 -7.19 -14.03 -0.70
CA ALA A 100 -8.49 -13.84 -1.31
C ALA A 100 -8.52 -14.38 -2.74
N ILE A 101 -7.51 -14.05 -3.56
CA ILE A 101 -7.36 -14.58 -4.92
C ILE A 101 -7.31 -16.10 -4.93
N THR A 102 -6.50 -16.74 -4.07
CA THR A 102 -6.36 -18.20 -4.04
C THR A 102 -7.62 -18.93 -3.60
N ASN A 103 -8.49 -18.25 -2.82
CA ASN A 103 -9.74 -18.82 -2.35
C ASN A 103 -10.93 -18.53 -3.29
N SER A 104 -10.75 -17.65 -4.27
CA SER A 104 -11.76 -17.30 -5.26
C SER A 104 -11.63 -18.16 -6.52
N ARG A 105 -12.77 -18.46 -7.16
CA ARG A 105 -12.78 -19.02 -8.52
C ARG A 105 -12.75 -17.85 -9.52
N PRO A 106 -11.98 -17.96 -10.62
CA PRO A 106 -12.07 -16.97 -11.69
C PRO A 106 -13.46 -17.05 -12.34
N ASP A 107 -14.00 -15.89 -12.70
CA ASP A 107 -15.27 -15.75 -13.41
C ASP A 107 -15.15 -16.12 -14.90
#